data_AF-A0A7J6U592-F1
#
_entry.id   AF-A0A7J6U592-F1
#
_cell.length_a   1.000
_cell.length_b   1.000
_cell.length_c   1.000
_cell.angle_alpha   90.00
_cell.angle_beta   90.00
_cell.angle_gamma   90.00
#
_symmetry.space_group_name_H-M   'P 1'
#
loop_
_entity.id
_entity.type
_entity.pdbx_description
1 polymer ?
#
loop_
_entity_poly.entity_id
_entity_poly.type
_entity_poly.pdbx_seq_one_letter_code
_entity_poly.pdbx_strand_id
1 'polypeptide(L)'
;FSRTLGWGAQAPRVLLGKRLSNLKDMLTEWLHASIVPFDIWEVEISCTASGSIQQVKNSVKTPLRNEDGEILRHLMKPICNYFSVGVESRVGLGFDKHRTKSQLLNKAVYVVEGTKKITFTHTPRISHLLNCATTTTDSGKDHIIFTTDPTEETCCLTGSPVSIVMLNIPSIMGGCDVWSKAKRVGVECGINSHGRSSPDPGILGKLQVMSVNITLRCH
;
A
#
# COMPACT_ATOMS: atom_id res chain seq x y z
N PHE A 1 -5.67 8.27 -6.65
CA PHE A 1 -5.46 7.61 -7.95
C PHE A 1 -6.13 8.41 -9.06
N SER A 2 -7.45 8.31 -9.26
CA SER A 2 -8.20 9.05 -10.30
C SER A 2 -7.91 10.56 -10.36
N ARG A 3 -7.92 11.28 -9.23
CA ARG A 3 -7.53 12.71 -9.16
C ARG A 3 -6.12 13.00 -9.69
N THR A 4 -5.16 12.17 -9.32
CA THR A 4 -3.75 12.34 -9.69
C THR A 4 -3.54 12.11 -11.18
N LEU A 5 -4.35 11.25 -11.77
CA LEU A 5 -4.35 10.94 -13.21
C LEU A 5 -5.27 11.85 -14.04
N GLY A 6 -5.82 12.92 -13.45
CA GLY A 6 -6.67 13.88 -14.18
C GLY A 6 -8.14 13.49 -14.34
N TRP A 7 -8.55 12.28 -13.93
CA TRP A 7 -9.93 11.79 -14.05
C TRP A 7 -10.91 12.35 -13.00
N GLY A 8 -10.46 13.29 -12.18
CA GLY A 8 -11.29 13.95 -11.17
C GLY A 8 -11.50 13.14 -9.88
N ALA A 9 -12.42 13.63 -9.04
CA ALA A 9 -12.62 13.12 -7.68
C ALA A 9 -13.88 12.26 -7.50
N GLN A 10 -14.80 12.31 -8.46
CA GLN A 10 -16.12 11.70 -8.34
C GLN A 10 -16.46 11.00 -9.66
N ALA A 11 -16.99 9.78 -9.54
CA ALA A 11 -17.61 9.13 -10.68
C ALA A 11 -18.89 9.90 -11.08
N PRO A 12 -19.25 9.91 -12.37
CA PRO A 12 -20.50 10.51 -12.81
C PRO A 12 -21.69 9.84 -12.10
N ARG A 13 -22.66 10.65 -11.64
CA ARG A 13 -23.86 10.16 -10.93
C ARG A 13 -24.71 9.22 -11.78
N VAL A 14 -24.68 9.41 -13.09
CA VAL A 14 -25.35 8.55 -14.08
C VAL A 14 -24.26 8.03 -15.01
N LEU A 15 -24.02 6.72 -14.99
CA LEU A 15 -22.92 6.12 -15.74
C LEU A 15 -23.16 6.12 -17.25
N LEU A 16 -24.37 5.75 -17.68
CA LEU A 16 -24.67 5.57 -19.11
C LEU A 16 -25.31 6.81 -19.75
N GLY A 17 -26.16 7.54 -19.02
CA GLY A 17 -26.93 8.65 -19.57
C GLY A 17 -28.01 8.20 -20.55
N LYS A 18 -28.83 9.14 -21.04
CA LYS A 18 -29.82 8.82 -22.10
C LYS A 18 -29.09 8.53 -23.40
N ARG A 19 -29.50 7.48 -24.12
CA ARG A 19 -28.88 7.04 -25.38
C ARG A 19 -27.35 6.84 -25.29
N LEU A 20 -26.89 6.40 -24.12
CA LEU A 20 -25.47 6.15 -23.84
C LEU A 20 -24.56 7.39 -23.97
N SER A 21 -25.12 8.60 -23.84
CA SER A 21 -24.38 9.87 -23.98
C SER A 21 -23.14 9.91 -23.09
N ASN A 22 -23.29 9.66 -21.79
CA ASN A 22 -22.17 9.70 -20.86
C ASN A 22 -21.11 8.62 -21.14
N LEU A 23 -21.54 7.45 -21.66
CA LEU A 23 -20.59 6.42 -22.10
C LEU A 23 -19.80 6.88 -23.34
N LYS A 24 -20.46 7.55 -24.30
CA LYS A 24 -19.78 8.13 -25.47
C LYS A 24 -18.77 9.19 -25.04
N ASP A 25 -19.15 10.07 -24.11
CA ASP A 25 -18.28 11.12 -23.59
C ASP A 25 -17.04 10.52 -22.91
N MET A 26 -17.22 9.51 -22.05
CA MET A 26 -16.08 8.78 -21.44
C MET A 26 -15.18 8.13 -22.49
N LEU A 27 -15.75 7.50 -23.52
CA LEU A 27 -14.95 6.91 -24.61
C LEU A 27 -14.19 7.98 -25.40
N THR A 28 -14.81 9.12 -25.67
CA THR A 28 -14.14 10.27 -26.32
C THR A 28 -13.02 10.82 -25.46
N GLU A 29 -13.23 10.98 -24.15
CA GLU A 29 -12.18 11.36 -23.20
C GLU A 29 -11.02 10.35 -23.23
N TRP A 30 -11.32 9.05 -23.26
CA TRP A 30 -10.29 8.00 -23.34
C TRP A 30 -9.53 8.02 -24.66
N LEU A 31 -10.21 8.28 -25.78
CA LEU A 31 -9.59 8.39 -27.11
C LEU A 31 -8.63 9.58 -27.21
N HIS A 32 -8.90 10.66 -26.48
CA HIS A 32 -8.06 11.86 -26.44
C HIS A 32 -7.11 11.92 -25.24
N ALA A 33 -7.12 10.91 -24.37
CA ALA A 33 -6.29 10.88 -23.19
C ALA A 33 -4.81 10.71 -23.56
N SER A 34 -3.93 11.40 -22.83
CA SER A 34 -2.49 11.19 -22.93
C SER A 34 -2.10 9.91 -22.18
N ILE A 35 -1.27 9.09 -22.80
CA ILE A 35 -0.62 7.96 -22.12
C ILE A 35 0.42 8.52 -21.16
N VAL A 36 0.35 8.11 -19.89
CA VAL A 36 1.31 8.49 -18.86
C VAL A 36 1.93 7.20 -18.30
N PRO A 37 3.27 7.11 -18.19
CA PRO A 37 3.91 6.02 -17.47
C PRO A 37 3.39 5.92 -16.04
N PHE A 38 3.20 4.69 -15.57
CA PHE A 38 2.66 4.45 -14.25
C PHE A 38 3.35 3.24 -13.62
N ASP A 39 3.85 3.42 -12.40
CA ASP A 39 4.57 2.37 -11.71
C ASP A 39 3.61 1.29 -11.20
N ILE A 40 3.96 0.03 -11.45
CA ILE A 40 3.29 -1.11 -10.85
C ILE A 40 4.34 -1.83 -10.03
N TRP A 41 4.07 -2.02 -8.75
CA TRP A 41 4.93 -2.79 -7.87
C TRP A 41 4.47 -4.22 -7.85
N GLU A 42 5.42 -5.14 -7.74
CA GLU A 42 5.10 -6.50 -7.35
C GLU A 42 5.43 -6.65 -5.87
N VAL A 43 4.40 -6.91 -5.05
CA VAL A 43 4.60 -7.14 -3.62
C VAL A 43 4.55 -8.63 -3.37
N GLU A 44 5.67 -9.16 -2.90
CA GLU A 44 5.81 -10.53 -2.43
C GLU A 44 5.72 -10.57 -0.91
N ILE A 45 4.83 -11.42 -0.40
CA ILE A 45 4.60 -11.63 1.02
C ILE A 45 4.94 -13.06 1.36
N SER A 46 5.93 -13.23 2.22
CA SER A 46 6.39 -14.54 2.68
C SER A 46 6.21 -14.67 4.19
N CYS A 47 5.55 -15.74 4.61
CA CYS A 47 5.33 -16.09 6.01
C CYS A 47 6.38 -17.08 6.52
N THR A 48 6.63 -17.06 7.82
CA THR A 48 7.36 -18.14 8.53
C THR A 48 6.64 -19.49 8.42
N ALA A 49 7.34 -20.57 8.78
CA ALA A 49 6.80 -21.94 8.76
C ALA A 49 5.56 -22.17 9.64
N SER A 50 5.34 -21.35 10.67
CA SER A 50 4.13 -21.37 11.52
C SER A 50 3.05 -20.40 11.04
N GLY A 51 3.35 -19.50 10.12
CA GLY A 51 2.47 -18.40 9.73
C GLY A 51 1.28 -18.76 8.83
N SER A 52 0.42 -17.79 8.53
CA SER A 52 -0.57 -17.96 7.45
C SER A 52 -1.02 -16.60 6.93
N ILE A 53 -1.33 -16.55 5.65
CA ILE A 53 -2.02 -15.40 5.07
C ILE A 53 -3.52 -15.62 5.26
N GLN A 54 -4.21 -14.65 5.84
CA GLN A 54 -5.61 -14.79 6.23
C GLN A 54 -6.50 -13.82 5.47
N GLN A 55 -7.67 -14.29 5.06
CA GLN A 55 -8.74 -13.45 4.54
C GLN A 55 -9.78 -13.22 5.63
N VAL A 56 -10.30 -12.00 5.70
CA VAL A 56 -11.44 -11.67 6.58
C VAL A 56 -12.71 -11.77 5.75
N LYS A 57 -13.58 -12.72 6.08
CA LYS A 57 -14.92 -12.85 5.50
C LYS A 57 -15.94 -12.87 6.63
N ASN A 58 -16.93 -11.97 6.59
CA ASN A 58 -17.97 -11.87 7.62
C ASN A 58 -17.41 -11.75 9.06
N SER A 59 -16.33 -11.00 9.24
CA SER A 59 -15.62 -10.85 10.53
C SER A 59 -14.92 -12.13 11.04
N VAL A 60 -14.90 -13.20 10.26
CA VAL A 60 -14.14 -14.43 10.55
C VAL A 60 -12.84 -14.40 9.76
N LYS A 61 -11.72 -14.69 10.43
CA LYS A 61 -10.41 -14.85 9.81
C LYS A 61 -10.24 -16.30 9.39
N THR A 62 -10.03 -16.54 8.11
CA THR A 62 -9.77 -17.88 7.58
C THR A 62 -8.44 -17.88 6.84
N PRO A 63 -7.56 -18.88 7.08
CA PRO A 63 -6.35 -19.04 6.27
C PRO A 63 -6.71 -19.17 4.79
N LEU A 64 -6.00 -18.44 3.94
CA LEU A 64 -6.02 -18.68 2.51
C LEU A 64 -5.38 -20.04 2.23
N ARG A 65 -5.92 -20.73 1.24
CA ARG A 65 -5.41 -22.02 0.78
C ARG A 65 -5.12 -21.96 -0.71
N ASN A 66 -4.12 -22.71 -1.16
CA ASN A 66 -3.84 -22.91 -2.59
C ASN A 66 -4.89 -23.87 -3.20
N GLU A 67 -4.75 -24.16 -4.50
CA GLU A 67 -5.64 -25.07 -5.23
C GLU A 67 -5.62 -26.50 -4.64
N ASP A 68 -4.49 -26.91 -4.07
CA ASP A 68 -4.30 -28.20 -3.40
C ASP A 68 -4.87 -28.24 -1.97
N GLY A 69 -5.41 -27.12 -1.48
CA GLY A 69 -5.98 -27.01 -0.13
C GLY A 69 -4.96 -26.79 0.97
N GLU A 70 -3.68 -26.59 0.67
CA GLU A 70 -2.63 -26.28 1.64
C GLU A 70 -2.66 -24.81 2.07
N ILE A 71 -2.19 -24.50 3.28
CA ILE A 71 -2.15 -23.13 3.78
C ILE A 71 -1.20 -22.28 2.92
N LEU A 72 -1.73 -21.20 2.36
CA LEU A 72 -0.94 -20.26 1.57
C LEU A 72 -0.02 -19.44 2.48
N ARG A 73 1.29 -19.58 2.25
CA ARG A 73 2.37 -18.90 2.99
C ARG A 73 3.13 -17.88 2.16
N HIS A 74 2.97 -17.96 0.85
CA HIS A 74 3.60 -17.11 -0.14
C HIS A 74 2.52 -16.48 -1.00
N LEU A 75 2.59 -15.16 -1.18
CA LEU A 75 1.63 -14.43 -2.00
C LEU A 75 2.35 -13.33 -2.75
N MET A 76 2.16 -13.34 -4.07
CA MET A 76 2.63 -12.28 -4.94
C MET A 76 1.43 -11.54 -5.51
N LYS A 77 1.43 -10.20 -5.42
CA LYS A 77 0.38 -9.36 -5.99
C LYS A 77 0.94 -8.10 -6.64
N PRO A 78 0.49 -7.77 -7.87
CA PRO A 78 0.76 -6.46 -8.43
C PRO A 78 -0.06 -5.40 -7.70
N ILE A 79 0.59 -4.31 -7.32
CA ILE A 79 0.00 -3.16 -6.63
C ILE A 79 0.24 -1.92 -7.47
N CYS A 80 -0.84 -1.20 -7.77
CA CYS A 80 -0.76 0.01 -8.56
C CYS A 80 -0.59 1.27 -7.69
N ASN A 81 -1.21 1.38 -6.52
CA ASN A 81 -1.31 2.70 -5.87
C ASN A 81 -0.83 2.72 -4.41
N TYR A 82 -1.16 1.69 -3.66
CA TYR A 82 -1.10 1.74 -2.22
C TYR A 82 -0.95 0.35 -1.63
N PHE A 83 0.01 0.21 -0.73
CA PHE A 83 0.22 -0.96 0.10
C PHE A 83 0.53 -0.50 1.52
N SER A 84 0.03 -1.21 2.53
CA SER A 84 0.31 -0.92 3.92
C SER A 84 0.37 -2.17 4.78
N VAL A 85 1.10 -2.06 5.90
CA VAL A 85 1.12 -3.03 6.98
C VAL A 85 0.97 -2.30 8.30
N GLY A 86 0.21 -2.85 9.24
CA GLY A 86 0.13 -2.38 10.61
C GLY A 86 -1.25 -1.84 11.01
N VAL A 87 -1.26 -0.80 11.85
CA VAL A 87 -2.51 -0.26 12.41
C VAL A 87 -3.45 0.26 11.33
N GLU A 88 -2.91 0.87 10.28
CA GLU A 88 -3.69 1.49 9.22
C GLU A 88 -4.53 0.46 8.44
N SER A 89 -3.98 -0.72 8.18
CA SER A 89 -4.70 -1.84 7.54
C SER A 89 -5.88 -2.33 8.39
N ARG A 90 -5.75 -2.31 9.74
CA ARG A 90 -6.85 -2.65 10.66
C ARG A 90 -7.94 -1.58 10.70
N VAL A 91 -7.55 -0.31 10.58
CA VAL A 91 -8.49 0.82 10.44
C VAL A 91 -9.24 0.71 9.12
N GLY A 92 -8.55 0.36 8.03
CA GLY A 92 -9.15 0.10 6.72
C GLY A 92 -10.26 -0.97 6.77
N LEU A 93 -10.03 -2.09 7.46
CA LEU A 93 -11.06 -3.13 7.64
C LEU A 93 -12.30 -2.63 8.38
N GLY A 94 -12.12 -1.81 9.43
CA GLY A 94 -13.22 -1.20 10.16
C GLY A 94 -13.97 -0.16 9.31
N PHE A 95 -13.22 0.66 8.59
CA PHE A 95 -13.75 1.65 7.66
C PHE A 95 -14.60 1.01 6.57
N ASP A 96 -14.12 -0.08 5.95
CA ASP A 96 -14.86 -0.77 4.88
C ASP A 96 -16.18 -1.36 5.37
N LYS A 97 -16.22 -1.86 6.62
CA LYS A 97 -17.45 -2.37 7.24
C LYS A 97 -18.50 -1.27 7.46
N HIS A 98 -18.06 -0.06 7.79
CA HIS A 98 -18.93 1.07 8.12
C HIS A 98 -18.93 2.16 7.03
N ARG A 99 -18.48 1.82 5.82
CA ARG A 99 -18.38 2.78 4.71
C ARG A 99 -19.75 3.33 4.38
N THR A 100 -19.83 4.64 4.29
CA THR A 100 -21.04 5.39 3.96
C THR A 100 -21.01 5.90 2.52
N LYS A 101 -22.13 6.44 2.05
CA LYS A 101 -22.27 7.02 0.71
C LYS A 101 -21.75 8.47 0.59
N SER A 102 -21.40 9.12 1.71
CA SER A 102 -20.94 10.51 1.73
C SER A 102 -19.44 10.59 2.00
N GLN A 103 -18.74 11.46 1.26
CA GLN A 103 -17.30 11.67 1.43
C GLN A 103 -16.96 12.23 2.82
N LEU A 104 -17.78 13.15 3.35
CA LEU A 104 -17.57 13.74 4.67
C LEU A 104 -17.76 12.69 5.77
N LEU A 105 -18.83 11.90 5.68
CA LEU A 105 -19.10 10.81 6.62
C LEU A 105 -18.03 9.73 6.54
N ASN A 106 -17.51 9.42 5.34
CA ASN A 106 -16.39 8.49 5.19
C ASN A 106 -15.12 8.99 5.90
N LYS A 107 -14.82 10.29 5.82
CA LYS A 107 -13.71 10.86 6.62
C LYS A 107 -13.96 10.69 8.12
N ALA A 108 -15.18 10.96 8.59
CA ALA A 108 -15.54 10.80 10.00
C ALA A 108 -15.43 9.34 10.47
N VAL A 109 -15.93 8.37 9.68
CA VAL A 109 -15.78 6.94 9.98
C VAL A 109 -14.31 6.55 10.09
N TYR A 110 -13.45 7.05 9.20
CA TYR A 110 -12.02 6.77 9.28
C TYR A 110 -11.38 7.34 10.56
N VAL A 111 -11.77 8.55 10.99
CA VAL A 111 -11.31 9.14 12.26
C VAL A 111 -11.80 8.32 13.45
N VAL A 112 -13.06 7.88 13.45
CA VAL A 112 -13.65 7.10 14.54
C VAL A 112 -13.01 5.72 14.64
N GLU A 113 -12.86 5.00 13.53
CA GLU A 113 -12.19 3.69 13.50
C GLU A 113 -10.71 3.82 13.86
N GLY A 114 -10.02 4.86 13.34
CA GLY A 114 -8.66 5.19 13.70
C GLY A 114 -8.49 5.40 15.20
N THR A 115 -9.31 6.28 15.76
CA THR A 115 -9.32 6.59 17.20
C THR A 115 -9.57 5.32 18.00
N LYS A 116 -10.63 4.57 17.68
CA LYS A 116 -10.98 3.32 18.38
C LYS A 116 -9.82 2.32 18.42
N LYS A 117 -9.11 2.15 17.29
CA LYS A 117 -7.99 1.20 17.20
C LYS A 117 -6.75 1.68 17.93
N ILE A 118 -6.54 3.00 18.01
CA ILE A 118 -5.42 3.57 18.75
C ILE A 118 -5.71 3.59 20.26
N THR A 119 -6.93 3.93 20.69
CA THR A 119 -7.28 4.12 22.10
C THR A 119 -7.72 2.86 22.82
N PHE A 120 -8.36 1.91 22.14
CA PHE A 120 -8.99 0.75 22.79
C PHE A 120 -8.41 -0.60 22.36
N THR A 121 -7.44 -0.64 21.44
CA THR A 121 -6.81 -1.91 21.04
C THR A 121 -5.30 -1.83 21.09
N HIS A 122 -4.67 -2.84 21.69
CA HIS A 122 -3.21 -2.96 21.66
C HIS A 122 -2.75 -3.00 20.20
N THR A 123 -1.89 -2.04 19.84
CA THR A 123 -1.38 -1.90 18.49
C THR A 123 0.00 -2.53 18.41
N PRO A 124 0.14 -3.68 17.73
CA PRO A 124 1.45 -4.30 17.58
C PRO A 124 2.36 -3.36 16.79
N ARG A 125 3.63 -3.32 17.20
CA ARG A 125 4.69 -2.61 16.48
C ARG A 125 5.01 -3.34 15.19
N ILE A 126 5.55 -2.61 14.23
CA ILE A 126 5.99 -3.19 12.96
C ILE A 126 7.06 -4.25 13.17
N SER A 127 7.96 -4.10 14.14
CA SER A 127 8.97 -5.12 14.48
C SER A 127 8.39 -6.46 14.93
N HIS A 128 7.11 -6.50 15.35
CA HIS A 128 6.43 -7.76 15.68
C HIS A 128 5.71 -8.36 14.48
N LEU A 129 5.51 -7.59 13.41
CA LEU A 129 4.76 -8.00 12.21
C LEU A 129 5.68 -8.33 11.04
N LEU A 130 6.77 -7.58 10.89
CA LEU A 130 7.72 -7.68 9.79
C LEU A 130 9.08 -8.07 10.34
N ASN A 131 9.85 -8.83 9.56
CA ASN A 131 11.26 -9.03 9.81
C ASN A 131 12.09 -7.98 9.08
N CYS A 132 11.92 -7.89 7.77
CA CYS A 132 12.60 -6.96 6.89
C CYS A 132 11.74 -6.72 5.63
N ALA A 133 12.15 -5.71 4.86
CA ALA A 133 11.72 -5.53 3.49
C ALA A 133 12.94 -5.40 2.58
N THR A 134 12.92 -6.09 1.45
CA THR A 134 13.96 -6.01 0.43
C THR A 134 13.35 -5.60 -0.92
N THR A 135 14.19 -5.14 -1.83
CA THR A 135 13.83 -4.90 -3.22
C THR A 135 14.79 -5.64 -4.13
N THR A 136 14.26 -6.22 -5.21
CA THR A 136 15.07 -6.91 -6.21
C THR A 136 15.34 -5.92 -7.35
N THR A 137 16.62 -5.69 -7.65
CA THR A 137 17.01 -4.81 -8.77
C THR A 137 17.00 -5.56 -10.10
N ASP A 138 17.06 -4.82 -11.22
CA ASP A 138 17.20 -5.37 -12.58
C ASP A 138 18.40 -6.35 -12.73
N SER A 139 19.39 -6.27 -11.83
CA SER A 139 20.54 -7.18 -11.77
C SER A 139 20.24 -8.54 -11.13
N GLY A 140 19.03 -8.74 -10.61
CA GLY A 140 18.62 -9.92 -9.84
C GLY A 140 19.16 -9.91 -8.40
N LYS A 141 19.86 -8.85 -7.98
CA LYS A 141 20.38 -8.72 -6.62
C LYS A 141 19.36 -8.06 -5.70
N ASP A 142 19.17 -8.66 -4.54
CA ASP A 142 18.34 -8.13 -3.46
C ASP A 142 19.08 -7.05 -2.66
N HIS A 143 18.35 -5.97 -2.38
CA HIS A 143 18.79 -4.85 -1.55
C HIS A 143 17.85 -4.68 -0.37
N ILE A 144 18.40 -4.50 0.83
CA ILE A 144 17.60 -4.25 2.03
C ILE A 144 17.04 -2.83 1.98
N ILE A 145 15.72 -2.70 2.06
CA ILE A 145 15.03 -1.41 2.25
C ILE A 145 15.09 -1.04 3.73
N PHE A 146 14.68 -1.98 4.60
CA PHE A 146 14.86 -1.86 6.04
C PHE A 146 14.84 -3.25 6.70
N THR A 147 15.43 -3.32 7.89
CA THR A 147 15.26 -4.43 8.84
C THR A 147 14.63 -3.93 10.13
N THR A 148 13.94 -4.82 10.84
CA THR A 148 13.40 -4.56 12.18
C THR A 148 14.24 -5.21 13.28
N ASP A 149 15.26 -5.97 12.90
CA ASP A 149 16.18 -6.59 13.83
C ASP A 149 17.26 -5.59 14.24
N PRO A 150 17.33 -5.18 15.52
CA PRO A 150 18.33 -4.23 15.98
C PRO A 150 19.76 -4.79 15.99
N THR A 151 19.96 -6.11 15.84
CA THR A 151 21.31 -6.69 15.75
C THR A 151 21.94 -6.53 14.38
N GLU A 152 21.15 -6.20 13.36
CA GLU A 152 21.63 -5.96 12.00
C GLU A 152 22.22 -4.55 11.89
N GLU A 153 23.48 -4.46 11.45
CA GLU A 153 24.23 -3.19 11.41
C GLU A 153 23.77 -2.22 10.30
N THR A 154 22.84 -2.62 9.43
CA THR A 154 22.45 -1.81 8.26
C THR A 154 20.94 -1.61 8.13
N CYS A 155 20.55 -0.35 7.93
CA CYS A 155 19.20 0.08 7.57
C CYS A 155 18.11 -0.41 8.55
N CYS A 156 18.40 -0.32 9.85
CA CYS A 156 17.43 -0.64 10.89
C CYS A 156 16.34 0.45 10.97
N LEU A 157 15.10 0.00 11.12
CA LEU A 157 13.92 0.85 11.29
C LEU A 157 13.95 1.52 12.67
N THR A 158 13.80 2.84 12.70
CA THR A 158 13.88 3.63 13.95
C THR A 158 12.49 3.98 14.49
N GLY A 159 12.41 4.37 15.76
CA GLY A 159 11.21 5.01 16.32
C GLY A 159 10.02 4.08 16.57
N SER A 160 10.19 2.75 16.52
CA SER A 160 9.14 1.76 16.82
C SER A 160 7.80 2.03 16.11
N PRO A 161 7.77 2.11 14.77
CA PRO A 161 6.57 2.48 14.06
C PRO A 161 5.46 1.43 14.22
N VAL A 162 4.22 1.88 14.11
CA VAL A 162 3.01 1.05 14.20
C VAL A 162 2.37 0.80 12.83
N SER A 163 2.88 1.45 11.78
CA SER A 163 2.43 1.29 10.41
C SER A 163 3.56 1.54 9.43
N ILE A 164 3.55 0.80 8.32
CA ILE A 164 4.28 1.13 7.09
C ILE A 164 3.25 1.39 6.00
N VAL A 165 3.49 2.43 5.22
CA VAL A 165 2.64 2.82 4.09
C VAL A 165 3.54 3.12 2.90
N MET A 166 3.25 2.48 1.77
CA MET A 166 3.90 2.68 0.49
C MET A 166 2.86 3.26 -0.48
N LEU A 167 3.21 4.36 -1.15
CA LEU A 167 2.29 5.10 -2.03
C LEU A 167 2.96 5.50 -3.35
N ASN A 168 2.27 5.27 -4.48
CA ASN A 168 2.66 5.81 -5.79
C ASN A 168 2.19 7.25 -5.98
N ILE A 169 1.24 7.71 -5.16
CA ILE A 169 0.71 9.07 -5.22
C ILE A 169 0.88 9.78 -3.88
N PRO A 170 1.02 11.11 -3.85
CA PRO A 170 1.26 11.84 -2.61
C PRO A 170 0.00 12.06 -1.77
N SER A 171 -0.94 11.10 -1.77
CA SER A 171 -2.16 11.21 -0.97
C SER A 171 -2.79 9.87 -0.60
N ILE A 172 -3.47 9.84 0.54
CA ILE A 172 -4.29 8.72 1.02
C ILE A 172 -5.67 9.24 1.49
N MET A 173 -6.58 8.36 1.89
CA MET A 173 -7.82 8.73 2.60
C MET A 173 -8.66 9.81 1.89
N GLY A 174 -8.84 9.66 0.58
CA GLY A 174 -9.66 10.62 -0.16
C GLY A 174 -8.99 11.97 -0.43
N GLY A 175 -7.65 12.00 -0.51
CA GLY A 175 -6.87 13.16 -0.97
C GLY A 175 -6.10 13.88 0.14
N CYS A 176 -5.93 13.23 1.29
CA CYS A 176 -5.11 13.73 2.39
C CYS A 176 -3.62 13.63 2.01
N ASP A 177 -2.93 14.76 1.96
CA ASP A 177 -1.48 14.82 1.81
C ASP A 177 -0.80 14.46 3.13
N VAL A 178 -0.14 13.31 3.15
CA VAL A 178 0.59 12.78 4.32
C VAL A 178 2.06 13.20 4.34
N TRP A 179 2.57 13.76 3.25
CA TRP A 179 4.00 14.05 3.07
C TRP A 179 4.36 15.47 3.46
N SER A 180 3.43 16.43 3.33
CA SER A 180 3.65 17.84 3.70
C SER A 180 4.19 18.07 5.12
N LYS A 181 3.91 17.15 6.05
CA LYS A 181 4.36 17.22 7.45
C LYS A 181 5.30 16.07 7.86
N ALA A 182 5.73 15.26 6.89
CA ALA A 182 6.58 14.11 7.16
C ALA A 182 8.01 14.53 7.52
N LYS A 183 8.69 13.72 8.34
CA LYS A 183 10.11 13.87 8.68
C LYS A 183 10.89 12.66 8.18
N ARG A 184 12.09 12.89 7.67
CA ARG A 184 12.98 11.82 7.18
C ARG A 184 13.79 11.23 8.34
N VAL A 185 13.16 10.36 9.11
CA VAL A 185 13.77 9.75 10.32
C VAL A 185 13.73 8.23 10.32
N GLY A 186 13.04 7.59 9.38
CA GLY A 186 12.56 6.21 9.54
C GLY A 186 13.61 5.08 9.48
N VAL A 187 14.78 5.30 8.88
CA VAL A 187 15.80 4.24 8.71
C VAL A 187 17.19 4.83 8.96
N GLU A 188 17.95 4.19 9.84
CA GLU A 188 19.38 4.47 10.04
C GLU A 188 20.19 3.52 9.16
N CYS A 189 20.62 3.99 7.99
CA CYS A 189 21.61 3.28 7.19
C CYS A 189 22.99 3.86 7.50
N GLY A 190 23.96 3.00 7.83
CA GLY A 190 25.38 3.35 7.75
C GLY A 190 25.67 3.91 6.36
N ILE A 191 26.37 5.05 6.31
CA ILE A 191 26.57 5.86 5.11
C ILE A 191 27.20 5.01 4.00
N ASN A 192 26.37 4.57 3.04
CA ASN A 192 26.73 4.34 1.65
C ASN A 192 25.46 4.49 0.81
N SER A 193 25.16 5.74 0.48
CA SER A 193 24.13 6.15 -0.45
C SER A 193 24.45 5.65 -1.87
N HIS A 194 24.21 4.38 -2.15
CA HIS A 194 24.08 3.88 -3.53
C HIS A 194 22.58 3.69 -3.78
N GLY A 195 21.99 4.67 -4.48
CA GLY A 195 20.55 4.74 -4.70
C GLY A 195 19.93 6.10 -4.35
N ARG A 196 20.67 7.21 -4.53
CA ARG A 196 19.99 8.47 -4.88
C ARG A 196 19.77 8.45 -6.39
N SER A 197 18.70 7.81 -6.84
CA SER A 197 18.06 8.35 -8.03
C SER A 197 17.55 9.74 -7.64
N SER A 198 17.92 10.75 -8.43
CA SER A 198 17.22 12.03 -8.45
C SER A 198 15.71 11.76 -8.52
N PRO A 199 14.82 12.61 -7.95
CA PRO A 199 13.42 12.56 -8.32
C PRO A 199 13.37 12.68 -9.84
N ASP A 200 13.10 11.56 -10.51
CA ASP A 200 13.14 11.50 -11.96
C ASP A 200 12.00 12.39 -12.47
N PRO A 201 12.32 13.53 -13.10
CA PRO A 201 11.29 14.42 -13.62
C PRO A 201 10.81 13.82 -14.93
N GLY A 202 10.01 12.76 -14.85
CA GLY A 202 9.11 12.30 -15.90
C GLY A 202 9.70 12.14 -17.30
N ILE A 203 10.86 11.49 -17.47
CA ILE A 203 11.38 11.20 -18.81
C ILE A 203 11.74 9.71 -18.97
N LEU A 204 11.18 9.14 -20.06
CA LEU A 204 11.49 7.85 -20.68
C LEU A 204 10.90 6.58 -20.04
N GLY A 205 9.62 6.31 -20.31
CA GLY A 205 9.20 5.14 -21.10
C GLY A 205 9.59 3.72 -20.65
N LYS A 206 10.12 3.51 -19.44
CA LYS A 206 10.35 2.19 -18.87
C LYS A 206 9.30 1.92 -17.79
N LEU A 207 8.54 0.85 -17.99
CA LEU A 207 7.85 0.19 -16.89
C LEU A 207 8.94 -0.34 -15.94
N GLN A 208 9.21 0.36 -14.84
CA GLN A 208 10.01 -0.20 -13.76
C GLN A 208 9.10 -1.03 -12.87
N VAL A 209 9.20 -2.35 -13.01
CA VAL A 209 8.64 -3.28 -12.03
C VAL A 209 9.62 -3.29 -10.87
N MET A 210 9.28 -2.57 -9.80
CA MET A 210 9.96 -2.73 -8.52
C MET A 210 9.31 -3.88 -7.77
N SER A 211 10.06 -4.96 -7.56
CA SER A 211 9.65 -6.02 -6.64
C SER A 211 10.03 -5.62 -5.23
N VAL A 212 9.07 -5.70 -4.32
CA VAL A 212 9.26 -5.47 -2.89
C VAL A 212 8.90 -6.76 -2.17
N ASN A 213 9.90 -7.39 -1.56
CA ASN A 213 9.74 -8.62 -0.81
C ASN A 213 9.60 -8.27 0.68
N ILE A 214 8.53 -8.75 1.29
CA ILE A 214 8.19 -8.48 2.68
C ILE A 214 8.06 -9.80 3.42
N THR A 215 8.91 -9.99 4.42
CA THR A 215 8.87 -11.18 5.28
C THR A 215 8.07 -10.88 6.54
N LEU A 216 6.95 -11.58 6.73
CA LEU A 216 6.07 -11.43 7.89
C LEU A 216 6.51 -12.35 9.04
N ARG A 217 6.55 -11.80 10.26
CA ARG A 217 6.55 -12.58 11.50
C ARG A 217 5.10 -12.94 11.84
N CYS A 218 4.69 -14.14 11.48
CA CYS A 218 3.35 -14.63 11.80
C CYS A 218 3.42 -15.51 13.05
N HIS A 219 2.79 -15.05 14.13
CA HIS A 219 2.54 -15.80 15.36
C HIS A 219 1.13 -16.38 15.37
#